data_AF-A0A1F5J5Z5-F1
#
_entry.id   AF-A0A1F5J5Z5-F1
#
_cell.length_a   1.000
_cell.length_b   1.000
_cell.length_c   1.000
_cell.angle_alpha   90.00
_cell.angle_beta   90.00
_cell.angle_gamma   90.00
#
_symmetry.space_group_name_H-M   'P 1'
#
loop_
_entity.id
_entity.type
_entity.pdbx_description
1 polymer ?
#
loop_
_entity_poly.entity_id
_entity_poly.type
_entity_poly.pdbx_seq_one_letter_code
_entity_poly.pdbx_strand_id
1 'polypeptide(L)'
;MLGAVNKNLVLASQSKNITIASFLAQRKLGEVEIEGFPEIGNQEGVFEEQPEFGWYLSVQPYNIEQLGTEIRIVILTITWDEGDREFTVATAISDHG
;
A
#
# COMPACT_ATOMS: atom_id res chain seq x y z
N MET A 1 37.35 -1.85 5.92
CA MET A 1 36.72 -0.55 6.23
C MET A 1 35.68 -0.15 5.16
N LEU A 2 36.00 -0.19 3.87
CA LEU A 2 35.05 0.16 2.78
C LEU A 2 33.77 -0.70 2.73
N GLY A 3 33.88 -2.01 2.96
CA GLY A 3 32.71 -2.91 2.95
C GLY A 3 31.68 -2.65 4.06
N ALA A 4 32.11 -2.18 5.22
CA ALA A 4 31.22 -1.85 6.33
C ALA A 4 30.46 -0.53 6.09
N VAL A 5 31.14 0.47 5.50
CA VAL A 5 30.52 1.76 5.12
C VAL A 5 29.47 1.54 4.04
N ASN A 6 29.75 0.70 3.04
CA ASN A 6 28.79 0.38 1.98
C ASN A 6 27.53 -0.31 2.54
N LYS A 7 27.69 -1.29 3.42
CA LYS A 7 26.55 -1.96 4.07
C LYS A 7 25.67 -1.00 4.87
N ASN A 8 26.26 -0.07 5.61
CA ASN A 8 25.51 0.92 6.39
C ASN A 8 24.71 1.88 5.49
N LEU A 9 25.28 2.30 4.35
CA LEU A 9 24.58 3.13 3.36
C LEU A 9 23.37 2.41 2.74
N VAL A 10 23.54 1.13 2.37
CA VAL A 10 22.43 0.32 1.85
C VAL A 10 21.31 0.18 2.88
N LEU A 11 21.65 -0.11 4.15
CA LEU A 11 20.66 -0.22 5.22
C LEU A 11 19.92 1.10 5.46
N ALA A 12 20.64 2.23 5.51
CA ALA A 12 20.01 3.54 5.67
C ALA A 12 19.07 3.88 4.50
N SER A 13 19.47 3.55 3.27
CA SER A 13 18.62 3.73 2.08
C SER A 13 17.36 2.85 2.13
N GLN A 14 17.48 1.60 2.57
CA GLN A 14 16.34 0.71 2.75
C GLN A 14 15.37 1.24 3.83
N SER A 15 15.89 1.67 4.98
CA SER A 15 15.07 2.27 6.03
C SER A 15 14.35 3.52 5.53
N LYS A 16 15.03 4.39 4.77
CA LYS A 16 14.42 5.58 4.15
C LYS A 16 13.26 5.18 3.24
N ASN A 17 13.47 4.26 2.31
CA ASN A 17 12.43 3.89 1.34
C ASN A 17 11.24 3.21 2.01
N ILE A 18 11.47 2.38 3.03
CA ILE A 18 10.37 1.78 3.82
C ILE A 18 9.56 2.87 4.53
N THR A 19 10.22 3.87 5.13
CA THR A 19 9.50 5.00 5.77
C THR A 19 8.66 5.78 4.75
N ILE A 20 9.21 6.05 3.56
CA ILE A 20 8.47 6.73 2.49
C ILE A 20 7.29 5.87 2.02
N ALA A 21 7.51 4.59 1.72
CA ALA A 21 6.45 3.67 1.29
C ALA A 21 5.34 3.54 2.34
N SER A 22 5.69 3.51 3.63
CA SER A 22 4.72 3.46 4.73
C SER A 22 3.86 4.73 4.78
N PHE A 23 4.47 5.91 4.61
CA PHE A 23 3.76 7.18 4.56
C PHE A 23 2.82 7.27 3.34
N LEU A 24 3.31 6.86 2.16
CA LEU A 24 2.52 6.82 0.93
C LEU A 24 1.33 5.85 1.05
N ALA A 25 1.55 4.68 1.66
CA ALA A 25 0.49 3.72 1.93
C ALA A 25 -0.59 4.31 2.83
N GLN A 26 -0.21 4.99 3.93
CA GLN A 26 -1.15 5.66 4.83
C GLN A 26 -1.95 6.75 4.11
N ARG A 27 -1.30 7.58 3.29
CA ARG A 27 -2.00 8.61 2.50
C ARG A 27 -3.03 7.99 1.56
N LYS A 28 -2.63 6.97 0.78
CA LYS A 28 -3.50 6.32 -0.20
C LYS A 28 -4.66 5.58 0.45
N LEU A 29 -4.43 4.91 1.58
CA LEU A 29 -5.51 4.31 2.36
C LEU A 29 -6.45 5.38 2.92
N GLY A 30 -5.94 6.54 3.34
CA GLY A 30 -6.79 7.67 3.76
C GLY A 30 -7.70 8.18 2.63
N GLU A 31 -7.23 8.19 1.37
CA GLU A 31 -8.08 8.50 0.21
C GLU A 31 -9.21 7.47 0.06
N VAL A 32 -8.89 6.17 0.17
CA VAL A 32 -9.86 5.07 0.11
C VAL A 32 -10.89 5.17 1.26
N GLU A 33 -10.45 5.52 2.46
CA GLU A 33 -11.34 5.70 3.63
C GLU A 33 -12.29 6.89 3.44
N ILE A 34 -11.85 7.98 2.80
CA ILE A 34 -12.69 9.14 2.49
C ILE A 34 -13.76 8.77 1.46
N GLU A 35 -13.45 7.92 0.48
CA GLU A 35 -14.42 7.36 -0.46
C GLU A 35 -15.43 6.41 0.22
N GLY A 36 -15.08 5.88 1.39
CA GLY A 36 -15.96 5.11 2.27
C GLY A 36 -16.04 3.64 1.90
N PHE A 37 -16.59 3.31 0.72
CA PHE A 37 -16.78 1.92 0.29
C PHE A 37 -16.23 1.67 -1.13
N PRO A 38 -14.93 1.34 -1.27
CA PRO A 38 -14.24 1.35 -2.56
C PRO A 38 -14.74 0.24 -3.48
N GLU A 39 -14.88 0.53 -4.77
CA GLU A 39 -15.33 -0.44 -5.78
C GLU A 39 -14.42 -1.68 -5.84
N ILE A 40 -15.02 -2.84 -6.08
CA ILE A 40 -14.28 -4.10 -6.27
C ILE A 40 -13.50 -4.02 -7.57
N GLY A 41 -12.25 -4.44 -7.53
CA GLY A 41 -11.37 -4.48 -8.69
C GLY A 41 -9.95 -4.11 -8.35
N ASN A 42 -9.17 -3.87 -9.40
CA ASN A 42 -7.77 -3.51 -9.29
C ASN A 42 -7.55 -2.13 -9.87
N GLN A 43 -6.70 -1.35 -9.22
CA GLN A 43 -6.23 -0.05 -9.69
C GLN A 43 -4.72 0.02 -9.52
N GLU A 44 -4.05 0.77 -10.39
CA GLU A 44 -2.60 0.96 -10.30
C GLU A 44 -2.21 2.37 -10.72
N GLY A 45 -1.02 2.79 -10.31
CA GLY A 45 -0.47 4.06 -10.73
C GLY A 45 0.86 4.38 -10.07
N VAL A 46 1.24 5.64 -10.16
CA VAL A 46 2.43 6.23 -9.54
C VAL A 46 2.01 7.41 -8.68
N PHE A 47 2.87 7.81 -7.74
CA PHE A 47 2.68 9.05 -7.00
C PHE A 47 3.35 10.20 -7.76
N GLU A 48 2.60 11.25 -8.13
CA GLU A 48 3.16 12.37 -8.90
C GLU A 48 4.32 13.07 -8.17
N GLU A 49 4.24 13.16 -6.85
CA GLU A 49 5.27 13.75 -5.99
C GLU A 49 6.46 12.83 -5.73
N GLN A 50 6.30 11.52 -5.95
CA GLN A 50 7.33 10.49 -5.76
C GLN A 50 7.24 9.43 -6.89
N PRO A 51 7.59 9.77 -8.14
CA PRO A 51 7.38 8.91 -9.31
C PRO A 51 8.18 7.60 -9.27
N GLU A 52 9.21 7.52 -8.42
CA GLU A 52 9.98 6.30 -8.17
C GLU A 52 9.22 5.25 -7.35
N PHE A 53 8.05 5.60 -6.82
CA PHE A 53 7.14 4.69 -6.14
C PHE A 53 5.88 4.45 -6.97
N GLY A 54 5.63 3.17 -7.27
CA GLY A 54 4.37 2.69 -7.82
C GLY A 54 3.42 2.26 -6.72
N TRP A 55 2.14 2.17 -7.05
CA TRP A 55 1.12 1.58 -6.19
C TRP A 55 0.19 0.67 -6.98
N TYR A 56 -0.26 -0.39 -6.32
CA TYR A 56 -1.27 -1.33 -6.81
C TYR A 56 -2.29 -1.55 -5.69
N LEU A 57 -3.56 -1.33 -6.01
CA LEU A 57 -4.69 -1.48 -5.11
C LEU A 57 -5.56 -2.63 -5.62
N SER A 58 -5.80 -3.64 -4.78
CA SER A 58 -6.72 -4.74 -5.05
C SER A 58 -7.83 -4.75 -4.01
N VAL A 59 -9.06 -4.52 -4.45
CA VAL A 59 -10.26 -4.55 -3.62
C VAL A 59 -11.05 -5.82 -3.93
N GLN A 60 -11.26 -6.65 -2.91
CA GLN A 60 -11.89 -7.96 -3.05
C GLN A 60 -13.10 -8.08 -2.12
N PRO A 61 -14.20 -8.70 -2.56
CA PRO A 61 -15.32 -8.99 -1.66
C PRO A 61 -14.90 -10.06 -0.63
N TYR A 62 -15.38 -9.90 0.59
CA TYR A 62 -15.22 -10.87 1.66
C TYR A 62 -16.59 -11.24 2.22
N ASN A 63 -17.13 -12.33 1.69
CA ASN A 63 -18.47 -12.78 2.00
C ASN A 63 -18.47 -13.60 3.29
N ILE A 64 -19.07 -13.06 4.34
CA ILE A 64 -19.45 -13.84 5.53
C ILE A 64 -20.98 -13.87 5.59
N GLU A 65 -21.56 -15.03 5.29
CA GLU A 65 -23.02 -15.22 5.19
C GLU A 65 -23.82 -14.77 6.43
N GLN A 66 -23.17 -14.73 7.59
CA GLN A 66 -23.81 -14.47 8.90
C GLN A 66 -23.66 -13.01 9.38
N LEU A 67 -22.88 -12.18 8.68
CA LEU A 67 -22.49 -10.85 9.17
C LEU A 67 -23.50 -9.75 8.80
N GLY A 68 -24.42 -10.02 7.87
CA GLY A 68 -25.49 -9.08 7.48
C GLY A 68 -24.99 -7.76 6.87
N THR A 69 -23.70 -7.65 6.56
CA THR A 69 -23.04 -6.49 5.94
C THR A 69 -22.03 -6.98 4.91
N GLU A 70 -21.80 -6.20 3.86
CA GLU A 70 -20.75 -6.45 2.90
C GLU A 70 -19.40 -5.99 3.47
N ILE A 71 -18.40 -6.87 3.39
CA ILE A 71 -17.01 -6.54 3.73
C ILE A 71 -16.19 -6.58 2.45
N ARG A 72 -15.32 -5.58 2.27
CA ARG A 72 -14.30 -5.54 1.22
C ARG A 72 -12.91 -5.55 1.87
N ILE A 73 -12.02 -6.39 1.37
CA ILE A 73 -10.60 -6.36 1.72
C ILE A 73 -9.91 -5.47 0.72
N VAL A 74 -9.23 -4.44 1.23
CA VAL A 74 -8.40 -3.54 0.46
C VAL A 74 -6.94 -3.94 0.70
N ILE A 75 -6.26 -4.35 -0.37
CA ILE A 75 -4.84 -4.70 -0.35
C ILE A 75 -4.11 -3.63 -1.15
N LEU A 76 -3.24 -2.89 -0.50
CA LEU A 76 -2.40 -1.86 -1.13
C LEU A 76 -0.95 -2.31 -1.08
N THR A 77 -0.33 -2.38 -2.25
CA THR A 77 1.10 -2.66 -2.41
C THR A 77 1.78 -1.42 -2.98
N ILE A 78 2.79 -0.91 -2.27
CA ILE A 78 3.67 0.14 -2.73
C ILE A 78 4.96 -0.52 -3.25
N THR A 79 5.38 -0.17 -4.46
CA THR A 79 6.58 -0.74 -5.08
C THR A 79 7.61 0.35 -5.38
N TRP A 80 8.89 -0.01 -5.35
CA TRP A 80 10.00 0.84 -5.79
C TRP A 80 11.15 -0.03 -6.31
N ASP A 81 12.24 0.59 -6.78
CA ASP A 81 13.39 -0.14 -7.34
C ASP A 81 12.97 -1.01 -8.54
N GLU A 82 12.25 -0.39 -9.49
CA GLU A 82 11.68 -1.06 -10.68
C GLU A 82 10.73 -2.23 -10.37
N GLY A 83 10.20 -2.29 -9.15
CA GLY A 83 9.30 -3.35 -8.69
C GLY A 83 9.98 -4.45 -7.89
N ASP A 84 11.30 -4.42 -7.73
CA ASP A 84 12.05 -5.42 -6.95
C ASP A 84 11.80 -5.33 -5.44
N ARG A 85 11.21 -4.22 -4.98
CA ARG A 85 10.90 -3.97 -3.58
C ARG A 85 9.45 -3.60 -3.41
N GLU A 86 8.85 -4.14 -2.36
CA GLU A 86 7.45 -3.91 -2.04
C GLU A 86 7.22 -3.66 -0.55
N PHE A 87 6.15 -2.94 -0.26
CA PHE A 87 5.55 -2.78 1.05
C PHE A 87 4.03 -2.92 0.91
N THR A 88 3.46 -3.92 1.59
CA THR A 88 2.03 -4.26 1.45
C THR A 88 1.30 -4.03 2.77
N VAL A 89 0.14 -3.40 2.69
CA VAL A 89 -0.81 -3.21 3.78
C VAL A 89 -2.17 -3.74 3.35
N ALA A 90 -2.88 -4.39 4.25
CA ALA A 90 -4.26 -4.82 4.03
C ALA A 90 -5.17 -4.27 5.13
N THR A 91 -6.36 -3.83 4.74
CA THR A 91 -7.43 -3.42 5.66
C THR A 91 -8.77 -3.99 5.21
N ALA A 92 -9.73 -4.07 6.12
CA ALA A 92 -11.10 -4.49 5.84
C ALA A 92 -12.04 -3.30 6.05
N ILE A 93 -12.90 -3.07 5.07
CA ILE A 93 -13.89 -1.98 5.09
C ILE A 93 -15.27 -2.61 4.93
N SER A 94 -16.22 -2.21 5.77
CA SER A 94 -17.62 -2.62 5.65
C SER A 94 -18.49 -1.49 5.15
N ASP A 95 -19.56 -1.84 4.44
CA ASP A 95 -20.60 -0.89 4.06
C ASP A 95 -21.41 -0.50 5.30
N HIS A 96 -21.09 0.66 5.88
CA HIS A 96 -21.91 1.30 6.90
C HIS A 96 -22.83 2.28 6.20
N GLY A 97 -24.01 1.79 5.79
CA GLY A 97 -25.08 2.62 5.21
C GLY A 97 -25.59 3.71 6.14
#